data_AF-A0A3N9XUZ4-F1
#
_entry.id   AF-A0A3N9XUZ4-F1
#
_cell.length_a   1.000
_cell.length_b   1.000
_cell.length_c   1.000
_cell.angle_alpha   90.00
_cell.angle_beta   90.00
_cell.angle_gamma   90.00
#
_symmetry.space_group_name_H-M   'P 1'
#
loop_
_entity.id
_entity.type
_entity.pdbx_description
1 polymer ?
#
loop_
_entity_poly.entity_id
_entity_poly.type
_entity_poly.pdbx_seq_one_letter_code
_entity_poly.pdbx_strand_id
1 'polypeptide(L)'
;MVIDFVQRHPYWSALLVSLVVMAAATVGLVVSKQRARERADQAQRDRLIAVTDMMSGPEFEQWFARILVASGFRNVMVCGGSGDRGADVLAIAPDGRRVVVQCKRQSPNNRVGSAAIQRFAGTCRDIHGGEICMLVTNSFFTAGDGIQIARQLNITLVDRDALEMWAWTGRPALGFVTGGGSH
;
A
#
# COMPACT_ATOMS: atom_id res chain seq x y z
N MET A 1 -19.23 -21.65 -51.08
CA MET A 1 -20.24 -20.86 -50.35
C MET A 1 -19.71 -19.49 -49.89
N VAL A 2 -18.58 -19.39 -49.18
CA VAL A 2 -17.98 -18.08 -48.81
C VAL A 2 -17.47 -17.29 -50.04
N ILE A 3 -16.81 -17.96 -50.98
CA ILE A 3 -16.26 -17.33 -52.20
C ILE A 3 -17.37 -16.76 -53.10
N ASP A 4 -18.52 -17.45 -53.19
CA ASP A 4 -19.68 -17.02 -53.99
C ASP A 4 -20.38 -15.79 -53.38
N PHE A 5 -20.43 -15.70 -52.04
CA PHE A 5 -20.98 -14.55 -51.32
C PHE A 5 -20.11 -13.30 -51.46
N VAL A 6 -18.79 -13.45 -51.43
CA VAL A 6 -17.82 -12.35 -51.60
C VAL A 6 -17.90 -11.76 -53.01
N GLN A 7 -18.12 -12.58 -54.05
CA GLN A 7 -18.32 -12.09 -55.41
C GLN A 7 -19.66 -11.39 -55.62
N ARG A 8 -20.71 -11.77 -54.86
CA ARG A 8 -22.06 -11.21 -54.99
C ARG A 8 -22.23 -9.87 -54.26
N HIS A 9 -21.48 -9.62 -53.19
CA HIS A 9 -21.50 -8.36 -52.43
C HIS A 9 -20.09 -7.86 -52.02
N PRO A 10 -19.22 -7.52 -52.99
CA PRO A 10 -17.81 -7.18 -52.73
C PRO A 10 -17.63 -5.95 -51.82
N TYR A 11 -18.55 -4.98 -51.93
CA TYR A 11 -18.54 -3.77 -51.11
C TYR A 11 -18.85 -4.05 -49.63
N TRP A 12 -19.74 -4.99 -49.34
CA TRP A 12 -20.16 -5.32 -47.98
C TRP A 12 -19.07 -6.09 -47.23
N SER A 13 -18.38 -7.02 -47.91
CA SER A 13 -17.22 -7.71 -47.34
C SER A 13 -16.05 -6.77 -47.05
N ALA A 14 -15.77 -5.81 -47.95
CA ALA A 14 -14.72 -4.82 -47.74
C ALA A 14 -15.03 -3.90 -46.54
N LEU A 15 -16.29 -3.49 -46.40
CA LEU A 15 -16.75 -2.68 -45.27
C LEU A 15 -16.60 -3.41 -43.94
N LEU A 16 -16.98 -4.70 -43.88
CA LEU A 16 -16.82 -5.51 -42.66
C LEU A 16 -15.35 -5.67 -42.27
N VAL A 17 -14.46 -5.95 -43.22
CA VAL A 17 -13.02 -6.06 -42.95
C VAL A 17 -12.46 -4.73 -42.45
N SER A 18 -12.83 -3.62 -43.09
CA SER A 18 -12.42 -2.27 -42.66
C SER A 18 -12.89 -1.96 -41.24
N LEU A 19 -14.13 -2.30 -40.90
CA LEU A 19 -14.69 -2.10 -39.57
C LEU A 19 -13.95 -2.92 -38.50
N VAL A 20 -13.59 -4.17 -38.80
CA VAL A 20 -12.80 -5.02 -37.89
C VAL A 20 -11.40 -4.46 -37.68
N VAL A 21 -10.73 -4.01 -38.73
CA VAL A 21 -9.39 -3.40 -38.63
C VAL A 21 -9.42 -2.11 -37.82
N MET A 22 -10.42 -1.25 -38.06
CA MET A 22 -10.64 -0.03 -37.28
C MET A 22 -10.89 -0.34 -35.80
N ALA A 23 -11.75 -1.33 -35.49
CA ALA A 23 -12.00 -1.75 -34.13
C ALA A 23 -10.72 -2.26 -33.44
N ALA A 24 -9.94 -3.13 -34.10
CA ALA A 24 -8.68 -3.63 -33.54
C ALA A 24 -7.66 -2.50 -33.29
N ALA A 25 -7.55 -1.54 -34.21
CA ALA A 25 -6.67 -0.37 -34.05
C ALA A 25 -7.10 0.51 -32.87
N THR A 26 -8.40 0.78 -32.72
CA THR A 26 -8.90 1.57 -31.58
C THR A 26 -8.65 0.87 -30.25
N VAL A 27 -8.92 -0.44 -30.15
CA VAL A 27 -8.62 -1.23 -28.95
C VAL A 27 -7.12 -1.20 -28.64
N GLY A 28 -6.27 -1.39 -29.65
CA GLY A 28 -4.81 -1.29 -29.48
C GLY A 28 -4.34 0.07 -28.97
N LEU A 29 -4.91 1.16 -29.47
CA LEU A 29 -4.61 2.52 -29.02
C LEU A 29 -5.11 2.81 -27.61
N VAL A 30 -6.29 2.30 -27.23
CA VAL A 30 -6.84 2.45 -25.87
C VAL A 30 -5.98 1.69 -24.87
N VAL A 31 -5.67 0.43 -25.15
CA VAL A 31 -4.84 -0.41 -24.27
C VAL A 31 -3.43 0.16 -24.14
N SER A 32 -2.82 0.69 -25.21
CA SER A 32 -1.49 1.30 -25.13
C SER A 32 -1.49 2.59 -24.31
N LYS A 33 -2.51 3.44 -24.45
CA LYS A 33 -2.69 4.65 -23.63
C LYS A 33 -2.96 4.32 -22.16
N GLN A 34 -3.76 3.29 -21.87
CA GLN A 34 -4.00 2.82 -20.50
C GLN A 34 -2.71 2.33 -19.85
N ARG A 35 -1.97 1.44 -20.54
CA ARG A 35 -0.67 0.96 -20.05
C ARG A 35 0.34 2.08 -19.84
N ALA A 36 0.34 3.10 -20.69
CA ALA A 36 1.24 4.25 -20.53
C ALA A 36 0.90 5.08 -19.28
N ARG A 37 -0.40 5.29 -19.00
CA ARG A 37 -0.86 5.95 -17.77
C ARG A 37 -0.52 5.13 -16.53
N GLU A 38 -0.82 3.84 -16.54
CA GLU A 38 -0.49 2.93 -15.43
C GLU A 38 1.01 2.91 -15.14
N ARG A 39 1.87 2.90 -16.17
CA ARG A 39 3.33 2.99 -16.00
C ARG A 39 3.77 4.32 -15.44
N ALA A 40 3.16 5.43 -15.86
CA ALA A 40 3.48 6.75 -15.32
C ALA A 40 3.07 6.86 -13.84
N ASP A 41 1.89 6.35 -13.49
CA ASP A 41 1.40 6.29 -12.11
C ASP A 41 2.31 5.40 -11.25
N GLN A 42 2.68 4.21 -11.75
CA GLN A 42 3.64 3.32 -11.09
C GLN A 42 4.98 4.01 -10.86
N ALA A 43 5.57 4.63 -11.89
CA ALA A 43 6.84 5.33 -11.76
C ALA A 43 6.79 6.49 -10.75
N GLN A 44 5.65 7.18 -10.66
CA GLN A 44 5.45 8.25 -9.68
C GLN A 44 5.35 7.70 -8.25
N ARG A 45 4.62 6.59 -8.06
CA ARG A 45 4.51 5.91 -6.77
C ARG A 45 5.85 5.31 -6.32
N ASP A 46 6.58 4.66 -7.25
CA ASP A 46 7.93 4.14 -7.02
C ASP A 46 8.88 5.24 -6.55
N ARG A 47 8.78 6.44 -7.14
CA ARG A 47 9.57 7.60 -6.73
C ARG A 47 9.19 8.10 -5.34
N LEU A 48 7.89 8.09 -5.01
CA LEU A 48 7.40 8.49 -3.69
C LEU A 48 7.91 7.57 -2.59
N ILE A 49 7.97 6.25 -2.83
CA ILE A 49 8.49 5.31 -1.84
C ILE A 49 10.01 5.25 -1.82
N ALA A 50 10.70 5.44 -2.95
CA ALA A 50 12.16 5.45 -3.03
C ALA A 50 12.82 6.53 -2.15
N VAL A 51 12.13 7.65 -1.89
CA VAL A 51 12.63 8.68 -0.98
C VAL A 51 12.84 8.14 0.45
N THR A 52 12.09 7.13 0.85
CA THR A 52 12.19 6.51 2.19
C THR A 52 13.46 5.69 2.36
N ASP A 53 14.09 5.24 1.27
CA ASP A 53 15.33 4.46 1.32
C ASP A 53 16.54 5.32 1.68
N MET A 54 16.43 6.64 1.47
CA MET A 54 17.45 7.62 1.80
C MET A 54 17.25 8.24 3.19
N MET A 55 16.16 7.90 3.89
CA MET A 55 15.86 8.42 5.22
C MET A 55 16.59 7.64 6.30
N SER A 56 17.03 8.36 7.33
CA SER A 56 17.32 7.79 8.65
C SER A 56 16.05 7.26 9.33
N GLY A 57 16.21 6.49 10.40
CA GLY A 57 15.09 6.00 11.21
C GLY A 57 14.16 7.13 11.68
N PRO A 58 14.69 8.17 12.36
CA PRO A 58 13.88 9.31 12.82
C PRO A 58 13.18 10.08 11.69
N GLU A 59 13.84 10.24 10.54
CA GLU A 59 13.21 10.89 9.37
C GLU A 59 12.05 10.06 8.83
N PHE A 60 12.19 8.73 8.82
CA PHE A 60 11.12 7.81 8.42
C PHE A 60 9.93 7.87 9.39
N GLU A 61 10.17 7.93 10.70
CA GLU A 61 9.13 8.11 11.72
C GLU A 61 8.35 9.41 11.52
N GLN A 62 9.06 10.52 11.33
CA GLN A 62 8.44 11.82 11.06
C GLN A 62 7.67 11.83 9.73
N TRP A 63 8.21 11.18 8.70
CA TRP A 63 7.53 11.06 7.41
C TRP A 63 6.24 10.26 7.53
N PHE A 64 6.25 9.15 8.25
CA PHE A 64 5.05 8.36 8.46
C PHE A 64 4.02 9.10 9.32
N ALA A 65 4.45 9.84 10.34
CA ALA A 65 3.56 10.71 11.11
C ALA A 65 2.82 11.73 10.24
N ARG A 66 3.48 12.32 9.23
CA ARG A 66 2.83 13.22 8.27
C ARG A 66 1.76 12.50 7.43
N ILE A 67 1.98 11.24 7.05
CA ILE A 67 0.97 10.43 6.35
C ILE A 67 -0.24 10.20 7.25
N LEU A 68 -0.04 9.87 8.53
CA LEU A 68 -1.14 9.69 9.48
C LEU A 68 -2.00 10.96 9.59
N VAL A 69 -1.37 12.12 9.75
CA VAL A 69 -2.07 13.42 9.79
C VAL A 69 -2.86 13.65 8.51
N ALA A 70 -2.23 13.47 7.35
CA ALA A 70 -2.89 13.63 6.05
C ALA A 70 -4.07 12.65 5.84
N SER A 71 -4.04 11.51 6.53
CA SER A 71 -5.07 10.47 6.48
C SER A 71 -6.18 10.66 7.52
N GLY A 72 -6.17 11.77 8.26
CA GLY A 72 -7.22 12.12 9.22
C GLY A 72 -7.02 11.59 10.64
N PHE A 73 -5.85 11.03 10.96
CA PHE A 73 -5.50 10.67 12.33
C PHE A 73 -5.22 11.94 13.15
N ARG A 74 -5.56 11.90 14.43
CA ARG A 74 -5.45 13.03 15.36
C ARG A 74 -4.40 12.76 16.43
N ASN A 75 -3.98 13.80 17.14
CA ASN A 75 -2.99 13.73 18.22
C ASN A 75 -1.74 12.91 17.85
N VAL A 76 -1.27 13.08 16.61
CA VAL A 76 -0.11 12.35 16.10
C VAL A 76 1.15 12.88 16.79
N MET A 77 1.87 12.00 17.48
CA MET A 77 3.07 12.32 18.24
C MET A 77 4.18 11.34 17.86
N VAL A 78 5.32 11.86 17.42
CA VAL A 78 6.55 11.08 17.26
C VAL A 78 7.22 11.01 18.62
N CYS A 79 7.45 9.79 19.12
CA CYS A 79 8.00 9.56 20.46
C CYS A 79 9.53 9.37 20.46
N GLY A 80 10.14 9.34 19.28
CA GLY A 80 11.48 8.81 19.02
C GLY A 80 12.57 9.11 20.06
N GLY A 81 13.36 8.08 20.36
CA GLY A 81 14.56 8.15 21.20
C GLY A 81 15.14 6.77 21.49
N SER A 82 16.31 6.68 22.13
CA SER A 82 16.77 5.39 22.65
C SER A 82 16.00 5.05 23.93
N GLY A 83 15.04 4.11 23.88
CA GLY A 83 14.38 3.58 25.10
C GLY A 83 12.86 3.71 25.15
N ASP A 84 12.24 4.13 24.06
CA ASP A 84 10.81 4.20 23.75
C ASP A 84 10.10 2.84 23.64
N ARG A 85 10.77 1.74 24.01
CA ARG A 85 10.23 0.37 24.16
C ARG A 85 9.41 -0.12 22.95
N GLY A 86 9.69 0.45 21.78
CA GLY A 86 9.11 0.06 20.51
C GLY A 86 7.82 0.77 20.09
N ALA A 87 7.49 1.93 20.66
CA ALA A 87 6.48 2.83 20.09
C ALA A 87 7.15 4.10 19.56
N ASP A 88 7.21 4.22 18.24
CA ASP A 88 7.91 5.33 17.58
C ASP A 88 6.92 6.46 17.23
N VAL A 89 5.65 6.11 16.94
CA VAL A 89 4.56 7.07 16.72
C VAL A 89 3.30 6.64 17.46
N LEU A 90 2.65 7.60 18.11
CA LEU A 90 1.32 7.47 18.72
C LEU A 90 0.32 8.35 17.98
N ALA A 91 -0.91 7.87 17.82
CA ALA A 91 -1.98 8.62 17.18
C ALA A 91 -3.36 8.18 17.68
N ILE A 92 -4.39 8.93 17.32
CA ILE A 92 -5.80 8.56 17.49
C ILE A 92 -6.41 8.39 16.10
N ALA A 93 -6.94 7.20 15.83
CA ALA A 93 -7.63 6.90 14.58
C ALA A 93 -8.92 7.73 14.44
N PRO A 94 -9.45 7.92 13.21
CA PRO A 94 -10.71 8.65 13.00
C PRO A 94 -11.91 8.11 13.78
N ASP A 95 -11.89 6.83 14.14
CA ASP A 95 -12.90 6.15 14.96
C ASP A 95 -12.69 6.29 16.48
N GLY A 96 -11.65 7.04 16.91
CA GLY A 96 -11.33 7.31 18.30
C GLY A 96 -10.36 6.33 18.95
N ARG A 97 -9.99 5.22 18.29
CA ARG A 97 -9.09 4.22 18.87
C ARG A 97 -7.65 4.72 18.96
N ARG A 98 -6.96 4.34 20.04
CA ARG A 98 -5.52 4.63 20.20
C ARG A 98 -4.67 3.75 19.31
N VAL A 99 -3.82 4.39 18.51
CA VAL A 99 -2.92 3.74 17.55
C VAL A 99 -1.49 3.85 18.07
N VAL A 100 -0.82 2.72 18.12
CA VAL A 100 0.61 2.61 18.44
C VAL A 100 1.32 2.08 17.21
N VAL A 101 2.35 2.79 16.78
CA VAL A 101 3.09 2.47 15.57
C VAL A 101 4.56 2.25 15.93
N GLN A 102 5.11 1.14 15.46
CA GLN A 102 6.55 0.95 15.36
C GLN A 102 6.99 1.07 13.91
N CYS A 103 8.01 1.87 13.68
CA CYS A 103 8.65 2.09 12.41
C CYS A 103 9.97 1.31 12.35
N LYS A 104 10.17 0.56 11.26
CA LYS A 104 11.40 -0.16 10.97
C LYS A 104 11.92 0.23 9.60
N ARG A 105 12.82 1.22 9.57
CA ARG A 105 13.61 1.50 8.38
C ARG A 105 14.65 0.39 8.18
N GLN A 106 14.64 -0.22 7.01
CA GLN A 106 15.56 -1.26 6.57
C GLN A 106 16.29 -0.85 5.30
N SER A 107 17.44 -1.48 5.04
CA SER A 107 18.10 -1.36 3.74
C SER A 107 17.31 -2.15 2.68
N PRO A 108 17.39 -1.80 1.38
CA PRO A 108 16.50 -2.34 0.34
C PRO A 108 16.44 -3.88 0.24
N ASN A 109 17.53 -4.56 0.60
CA ASN A 109 17.62 -6.03 0.54
C ASN A 109 17.39 -6.72 1.88
N ASN A 110 17.05 -5.98 2.94
CA ASN A 110 16.81 -6.56 4.26
C ASN A 110 15.32 -6.57 4.60
N ARG A 111 14.83 -7.74 5.01
CA ARG A 111 13.42 -7.94 5.38
C ARG A 111 13.26 -7.92 6.89
N VAL A 112 12.10 -7.48 7.35
CA VAL A 112 11.76 -7.49 8.78
C VAL A 112 11.32 -8.90 9.20
N GLY A 113 12.08 -9.52 10.10
CA GLY A 113 11.81 -10.86 10.62
C GLY A 113 10.76 -10.90 11.74
N SER A 114 10.33 -12.11 12.07
CA SER A 114 9.33 -12.40 13.12
C SER A 114 9.72 -11.87 14.52
N ALA A 115 11.01 -11.80 14.84
CA ALA A 115 11.50 -11.28 16.11
C ALA A 115 11.16 -9.79 16.35
N ALA A 116 10.97 -9.00 15.28
CA ALA A 116 10.50 -7.62 15.43
C ALA A 116 9.01 -7.59 15.79
N ILE A 117 8.21 -8.43 15.14
CA ILE A 117 6.77 -8.57 15.36
C ILE A 117 6.49 -9.01 16.80
N GLN A 118 7.19 -10.05 17.27
CA GLN A 118 7.01 -10.59 18.63
C GLN A 118 7.38 -9.56 19.71
N ARG A 119 8.49 -8.83 19.52
CA ARG A 119 8.89 -7.77 20.46
C ARG A 119 7.86 -6.65 20.53
N PHE A 120 7.37 -6.21 19.37
CA PHE A 120 6.35 -5.17 19.30
C PHE A 120 5.03 -5.62 19.94
N ALA A 121 4.64 -6.88 19.74
CA ALA A 121 3.42 -7.42 20.32
C ALA A 121 3.40 -7.35 21.85
N GLY A 122 4.55 -7.60 22.48
CA GLY A 122 4.69 -7.55 23.95
C GLY A 122 4.70 -6.14 24.54
N THR A 123 4.81 -5.08 23.72
CA THR A 123 4.89 -3.70 24.23
C THR A 123 3.71 -2.84 23.78
N CYS A 124 3.17 -3.06 22.57
CA CYS A 124 2.19 -2.15 21.98
C CYS A 124 0.90 -1.99 22.81
N ARG A 125 0.38 -3.09 23.37
CA ARG A 125 -0.83 -3.10 24.21
C ARG A 125 -0.49 -2.87 25.67
N ASP A 126 0.40 -3.69 26.21
CA ASP A 126 0.64 -3.74 27.65
C ASP A 126 1.33 -2.48 28.19
N ILE A 127 2.21 -1.85 27.39
CA ILE A 127 2.95 -0.65 27.80
C ILE A 127 2.27 0.62 27.28
N HIS A 128 1.81 0.60 26.03
CA HIS A 128 1.33 1.81 25.35
C HIS A 128 -0.20 1.90 25.21
N GLY A 129 -0.94 0.88 25.65
CA GLY A 129 -2.41 0.87 25.60
C GLY A 129 -2.96 0.96 24.18
N GLY A 130 -2.23 0.45 23.18
CA GLY A 130 -2.62 0.52 21.78
C GLY A 130 -3.79 -0.41 21.47
N GLU A 131 -4.92 0.16 21.07
CA GLU A 131 -6.06 -0.60 20.55
C GLU A 131 -5.81 -1.04 19.10
N ILE A 132 -5.06 -0.23 18.35
CA ILE A 132 -4.54 -0.55 17.03
C ILE A 132 -3.02 -0.57 17.11
N CYS A 133 -2.41 -1.72 16.87
CA CYS A 133 -0.96 -1.88 16.84
C CYS A 133 -0.48 -2.04 15.39
N MET A 134 0.43 -1.17 14.95
CA MET A 134 0.94 -1.15 13.58
C MET A 134 2.45 -1.29 13.56
N LEU A 135 2.97 -2.21 12.74
CA LEU A 135 4.39 -2.31 12.43
C LEU A 135 4.60 -1.91 10.97
N VAL A 136 5.35 -0.84 10.77
CA VAL A 136 5.54 -0.17 9.47
C VAL A 136 6.99 -0.29 9.04
N THR A 137 7.24 -0.57 7.77
CA THR A 137 8.59 -0.62 7.21
C THR A 137 8.63 -0.12 5.77
N ASN A 138 9.76 0.46 5.36
CA ASN A 138 10.05 0.78 3.95
C ASN A 138 10.45 -0.46 3.13
N SER A 139 10.53 -1.63 3.75
CA SER A 139 10.89 -2.90 3.11
C SER A 139 9.73 -3.90 3.23
N PHE A 140 10.02 -5.19 3.17
CA PHE A 140 9.05 -6.27 3.27
C PHE A 140 9.25 -7.10 4.53
N PHE A 141 8.20 -7.77 4.98
CA PHE A 141 8.29 -8.77 6.04
C PHE A 141 8.78 -10.11 5.49
N THR A 142 9.45 -10.90 6.32
CA THR A 142 9.78 -12.29 5.95
C THR A 142 8.50 -13.12 5.83
N ALA A 143 8.36 -13.89 4.75
CA ALA A 143 7.26 -14.82 4.59
C ALA A 143 7.33 -15.94 5.66
N GLY A 144 6.17 -16.49 6.03
CA GLY A 144 6.06 -17.57 7.00
C GLY A 144 5.48 -17.11 8.35
N ASP A 145 6.00 -17.68 9.44
CA ASP A 145 5.42 -17.61 10.78
C ASP A 145 5.21 -16.18 11.29
N GLY A 146 6.07 -15.23 10.92
CA GLY A 146 5.93 -13.83 11.32
C GLY A 146 4.59 -13.20 10.93
N ILE A 147 4.10 -13.49 9.71
CA ILE A 147 2.81 -12.99 9.23
C ILE A 147 1.66 -13.66 9.97
N GLN A 148 1.78 -14.95 10.27
CA GLN A 148 0.78 -15.68 11.06
C GLN A 148 0.69 -15.14 12.49
N ILE A 149 1.84 -14.91 13.13
CA ILE A 149 1.94 -14.31 14.47
C ILE A 149 1.32 -12.92 14.48
N ALA A 150 1.63 -12.07 13.50
CA ALA A 150 1.04 -10.74 13.40
C ALA A 150 -0.50 -10.81 13.33
N ARG A 151 -1.05 -11.73 12.53
CA ARG A 151 -2.50 -11.96 12.45
C ARG A 151 -3.09 -12.43 13.77
N GLN A 152 -2.46 -13.42 14.41
CA GLN A 152 -2.93 -13.94 15.71
C GLN A 152 -2.91 -12.87 16.81
N LEU A 153 -1.91 -12.00 16.78
CA LEU A 153 -1.73 -10.91 17.76
C LEU A 153 -2.39 -9.61 17.31
N ASN A 154 -3.20 -9.64 16.25
CA ASN A 154 -3.91 -8.48 15.70
C ASN A 154 -3.01 -7.24 15.50
N ILE A 155 -1.83 -7.47 14.92
CA ILE A 155 -0.87 -6.44 14.53
C ILE A 155 -1.02 -6.20 13.04
N THR A 156 -1.25 -4.95 12.67
CA THR A 156 -1.29 -4.53 11.28
C THR A 156 0.13 -4.37 10.75
N LEU A 157 0.48 -5.17 9.75
CA LEU A 157 1.75 -5.06 9.04
C LEU A 157 1.57 -4.11 7.85
N VAL A 158 2.40 -3.07 7.79
CA VAL A 158 2.45 -2.14 6.66
C VAL A 158 3.85 -2.25 6.04
N ASP A 159 3.93 -3.02 4.96
CA ASP A 159 5.14 -3.16 4.16
C ASP A 159 5.25 -2.06 3.11
N ARG A 160 6.30 -2.12 2.28
CA ARG A 160 6.58 -1.15 1.23
C ARG A 160 5.40 -0.92 0.29
N ASP A 161 4.72 -1.97 -0.16
CA ASP A 161 3.63 -1.85 -1.13
C ASP A 161 2.39 -1.22 -0.48
N ALA A 162 2.06 -1.66 0.75
CA ALA A 162 0.98 -1.07 1.53
C ALA A 162 1.26 0.41 1.86
N LEU A 163 2.51 0.73 2.19
CA LEU A 163 2.97 2.07 2.51
C LEU A 163 2.93 3.00 1.30
N GLU A 164 3.38 2.52 0.15
CA GLU A 164 3.32 3.22 -1.12
C GLU A 164 1.86 3.52 -1.51
N MET A 165 0.99 2.52 -1.44
CA MET A 165 -0.44 2.70 -1.72
C MET A 165 -1.08 3.70 -0.77
N TRP A 166 -0.73 3.66 0.52
CA TRP A 166 -1.23 4.62 1.50
C TRP A 166 -0.73 6.03 1.18
N ALA A 167 0.57 6.21 0.96
CA ALA A 167 1.14 7.51 0.62
C ALA A 167 0.55 8.10 -0.68
N TRP A 168 0.21 7.25 -1.66
CA TRP A 168 -0.44 7.66 -2.91
C TRP A 168 -1.91 8.06 -2.74
N THR A 169 -2.67 7.27 -1.99
CA THR A 169 -4.13 7.43 -1.88
C THR A 169 -4.58 8.33 -0.73
N GLY A 170 -3.69 8.58 0.24
CA GLY A 170 -4.02 9.20 1.53
C GLY A 170 -4.94 8.34 2.40
N ARG A 171 -5.13 7.07 2.05
CA ARG A 171 -6.01 6.13 2.76
C ARG A 171 -5.22 4.94 3.28
N PRO A 172 -5.45 4.50 4.52
CA PRO A 172 -4.80 3.31 5.05
C PRO A 172 -5.05 2.09 4.15
N ALA A 173 -4.04 1.22 4.03
CA ALA A 173 -4.17 0.00 3.26
C ALA A 173 -5.35 -0.87 3.74
N LEU A 174 -5.97 -1.60 2.81
CA LEU A 174 -7.09 -2.50 3.06
C LEU A 174 -6.74 -3.48 4.19
N GLY A 175 -7.32 -3.25 5.37
CA GLY A 175 -6.96 -3.92 6.63
C GLY A 175 -7.27 -3.08 7.87
N PHE A 176 -7.37 -1.75 7.73
CA PHE A 176 -7.81 -0.84 8.81
C PHE A 176 -9.34 -0.76 8.98
N VAL A 177 -10.12 -1.13 7.94
CA VAL A 177 -11.58 -0.97 7.93
C VAL A 177 -12.25 -2.23 8.49
N THR A 178 -12.15 -2.44 9.79
CA THR A 178 -13.13 -3.23 10.54
C THR A 178 -13.52 -2.43 11.78
N GLY A 179 -14.73 -1.86 11.77
CA GLY A 179 -15.26 -1.11 12.90
C GLY A 179 -16.17 0.08 12.58
N GLY A 180 -16.90 0.06 11.45
CA GLY A 180 -18.01 0.99 11.22
C GLY A 180 -19.30 0.20 11.15
N GLY A 181 -20.04 0.16 12.26
CA GLY A 181 -21.26 -0.64 12.40
C GLY A 181 -22.33 -0.26 11.37
N SER A 182 -22.96 -1.27 10.79
CA SER A 182 -24.35 -1.20 10.33
C SER A 182 -25.24 -1.54 11.53
N HIS A 183 -25.98 -0.53 11.99
CA HIS A 183 -27.31 -0.73 12.55
C HIS A 183 -28.24 -1.32 11.49
#